data_AF-A0A1Y0VLN8-F1
#
_entry.id   AF-A0A1Y0VLN8-F1
#
_cell.length_a   1.000
_cell.length_b   1.000
_cell.length_c   1.000
_cell.angle_alpha   90.00
_cell.angle_beta   90.00
_cell.angle_gamma   90.00
#
_symmetry.space_group_name_H-M   'P 1'
#
loop_
_entity.id
_entity.type
_entity.pdbx_description
1 polymer ?
#
loop_
_entity_poly.entity_id
_entity_poly.type
_entity_poly.pdbx_seq_one_letter_code
_entity_poly.pdbx_strand_id
1 'polypeptide(L)' 'MKIAATSDNHFDVNKIDENQMAQKQAEYLLKQHVGVYLIAGDLFNKFNRSMQYVEKLQELVGEHTKVFS' A
#
# COMPACT_ATOMS: atom_id res chain seq x y z
N MET A 1 -8.28 9.78 -14.40
CA MET A 1 -7.60 8.71 -13.65
C MET A 1 -6.96 9.34 -12.42
N LYS A 2 -7.29 8.88 -11.20
CA LYS A 2 -6.70 9.42 -9.97
C LYS A 2 -5.44 8.64 -9.61
N ILE A 3 -4.40 9.35 -9.20
CA ILE A 3 -3.13 8.80 -8.73
C ILE A 3 -2.97 9.23 -7.28
N ALA A 4 -2.64 8.30 -6.40
CA ALA A 4 -2.23 8.60 -5.04
C ALA A 4 -0.81 8.06 -4.83
N ALA A 5 -0.04 8.71 -3.96
CA ALA A 5 1.32 8.30 -3.66
C ALA A 5 1.64 8.44 -2.18
N THR A 6 2.51 7.57 -1.68
CA THR A 6 3.10 7.67 -0.33
C THR A 6 4.60 7.39 -0.38
N SER A 7 5.31 7.78 0.67
CA SER A 7 6.74 7.51 0.88
C SER A 7 6.99 7.33 2.37
N ASP A 8 8.01 6.55 2.71
CA ASP A 8 8.58 6.44 4.06
C ASP A 8 7.55 6.09 5.14
N ASN A 9 6.77 5.05 4.89
CA ASN A 9 5.70 4.61 5.79
C ASN A 9 6.25 3.94 7.06
N HIS A 10 7.41 3.27 6.98
CA HIS A 10 8.12 2.61 8.11
C HIS A 10 7.19 1.92 9.12
N PHE A 11 6.31 1.04 8.66
CA PHE A 11 5.28 0.42 9.50
C PHE A 11 5.85 -0.43 10.64
N ASP A 12 7.04 -1.00 10.44
CA ASP A 12 7.80 -1.73 11.47
C ASP A 12 8.30 -0.84 12.61
N VAL A 13 8.78 0.36 12.28
CA VAL A 13 9.22 1.35 13.28
C VAL A 13 8.02 1.89 14.04
N ASN A 14 6.93 2.17 13.33
CA ASN A 14 5.71 2.74 13.89
C ASN A 14 4.83 1.73 14.64
N LYS A 15 5.23 0.44 14.70
CA LYS A 15 4.49 -0.67 15.34
C LYS A 15 3.04 -0.77 14.85
N ILE A 16 2.83 -0.50 13.57
CA ILE A 16 1.52 -0.59 12.92
C ILE A 16 1.31 -2.05 12.50
N ASP A 17 0.12 -2.60 12.77
CA ASP A 17 -0.29 -3.89 12.21
C ASP A 17 -0.47 -3.74 10.69
N GLU A 18 0.47 -4.30 9.94
CA GLU A 18 0.50 -4.24 8.48
C GLU A 18 -0.76 -4.82 7.83
N ASN A 19 -1.39 -5.82 8.44
CA ASN A 19 -2.58 -6.44 7.87
C ASN A 19 -3.78 -5.51 7.99
N GLN A 20 -3.94 -4.88 9.16
CA GLN A 20 -4.99 -3.89 9.38
C GLN A 20 -4.75 -2.63 8.54
N MET A 21 -3.49 -2.21 8.37
CA MET A 21 -3.17 -1.05 7.54
C MET A 21 -3.46 -1.32 6.07
N ALA A 22 -3.10 -2.50 5.55
CA ALA A 22 -3.38 -2.88 4.18
C ALA A 22 -4.90 -2.86 3.89
N GLN A 23 -5.72 -3.37 4.80
CA GLN A 23 -7.19 -3.29 4.68
C GLN A 23 -7.69 -1.84 4.62
N LYS A 24 -7.26 -1.00 5.57
CA LYS A 24 -7.67 0.41 5.61
C LYS A 24 -7.21 1.19 4.37
N GLN A 25 -5.99 0.93 3.88
CA GLN A 25 -5.50 1.53 2.64
C GLN A 25 -6.33 1.07 1.44
N ALA A 26 -6.60 -0.23 1.31
CA ALA A 26 -7.42 -0.75 0.22
C ALA A 26 -8.82 -0.12 0.21
N GLU A 27 -9.50 -0.07 1.36
CA GLU A 27 -10.80 0.58 1.51
C GLU A 27 -10.77 2.05 1.07
N TYR A 28 -9.74 2.80 1.48
CA TYR A 28 -9.58 4.20 1.09
C TYR A 28 -9.36 4.35 -0.41
N LEU A 29 -8.45 3.57 -1.00
CA LEU A 29 -8.12 3.62 -2.43
C LEU A 29 -9.35 3.32 -3.30
N LEU A 30 -10.10 2.28 -2.94
CA LEU A 30 -11.33 1.89 -3.61
C LEU A 30 -12.42 2.96 -3.47
N LYS A 31 -12.65 3.46 -2.25
CA LYS A 31 -13.65 4.52 -1.98
C LYS A 31 -13.34 5.81 -2.71
N GLN A 32 -12.07 6.15 -2.86
CA GLN A 32 -11.65 7.34 -3.59
C GLN A 32 -11.55 7.14 -5.10
N HIS A 33 -11.76 5.92 -5.60
CA HIS A 33 -11.59 5.54 -7.01
C HIS A 33 -10.18 5.88 -7.54
N VAL A 34 -9.16 5.52 -6.75
CA VAL A 34 -7.76 5.66 -7.15
C VAL A 34 -7.41 4.58 -8.17
N GLY A 35 -6.89 4.97 -9.33
CA GLY A 35 -6.51 4.02 -10.39
C GLY A 35 -5.06 3.56 -10.30
N VAL A 36 -4.18 4.40 -9.74
CA VAL A 36 -2.76 4.08 -9.53
C VAL A 36 -2.35 4.51 -8.13
N TYR A 37 -1.72 3.61 -7.40
CA TYR A 37 -1.12 3.88 -6.10
C TYR A 37 0.39 3.62 -6.15
N LEU A 38 1.18 4.67 -5.95
CA LEU A 38 2.65 4.59 -6.00
C LEU A 38 3.24 4.72 -4.60
N ILE A 39 4.11 3.79 -4.24
CA ILE A 39 4.86 3.80 -2.99
C ILE A 39 6.30 4.14 -3.37
N ALA A 40 6.73 5.38 -3.14
CA ALA A 40 7.97 5.93 -3.65
C ALA A 40 9.18 5.80 -2.70
N GLY A 41 9.00 5.12 -1.56
CA GLY A 41 10.00 4.99 -0.50
C GLY A 41 9.70 3.82 0.43
N ASP A 42 10.39 3.76 1.57
CA ASP A 42 10.44 2.52 2.36
C ASP A 42 9.14 2.24 3.13
N LEU A 43 8.55 1.06 2.88
CA LEU A 43 7.44 0.52 3.69
C LEU A 43 7.95 -0.09 5.01
N PHE A 44 9.08 -0.78 4.93
CA PHE A 44 9.73 -1.50 6.02
C PHE A 44 11.25 -1.46 5.83
N ASN A 45 12.02 -1.66 6.91
CA ASN A 45 13.48 -1.78 6.79
C ASN A 45 13.95 -3.03 6.03
N LYS A 46 13.06 -4.02 5.85
CA LYS A 46 13.36 -5.26 5.11
C LYS A 46 12.58 -5.28 3.80
N PHE A 47 13.30 -5.27 2.69
CA PHE A 47 12.72 -5.24 1.33
C PHE A 47 11.67 -6.35 1.07
N ASN A 48 11.91 -7.57 1.56
CA ASN A 48 10.96 -8.67 1.39
C ASN A 48 9.59 -8.39 2.03
N ARG A 49 9.55 -7.62 3.13
CA ARG A 49 8.29 -7.21 3.75
C ARG A 49 7.58 -6.13 2.94
N SER A 50 8.33 -5.21 2.34
CA SER A 50 7.79 -4.22 1.40
C SER A 50 7.10 -4.90 0.22
N MET A 51 7.75 -5.91 -0.38
CA MET A 51 7.14 -6.70 -1.47
C MET A 51 5.88 -7.45 -1.04
N GLN A 52 5.93 -8.16 0.08
CA GLN A 52 4.76 -8.89 0.62
C GLN A 52 3.57 -7.96 0.89
N TYR A 53 3.85 -6.75 1.38
CA TYR A 53 2.81 -5.75 1.61
C TYR A 53 2.21 -5.22 0.32
N VAL A 54 3.02 -4.96 -0.70
CA VAL A 54 2.57 -4.52 -2.03
C VAL A 54 1.70 -5.58 -2.68
N GLU A 55 2.14 -6.85 -2.67
CA GLU A 55 1.38 -7.98 -3.19
C GLU A 55 0.02 -8.10 -2.48
N LYS A 56 0.03 -8.05 -1.15
CA LYS A 56 -1.19 -8.10 -0.35
C LYS A 56 -2.13 -6.92 -0.65
N LEU A 57 -1.59 -5.72 -0.76
CA LEU A 57 -2.42 -4.54 -1.07
C LEU A 57 -3.00 -4.65 -2.49
N GLN A 58 -2.22 -5.16 -3.44
CA GLN A 58 -2.66 -5.41 -4.81
C GLN A 58 -3.78 -6.46 -4.87
N GLU A 59 -3.70 -7.53 -4.07
CA GLU A 59 -4.78 -8.52 -3.93
C GLU A 59 -6.07 -7.90 -3.38
N LEU A 60 -5.97 -7.02 -2.38
CA LEU A 60 -7.14 -6.40 -1.74
C LEU A 60 -7.86 -5.39 -2.64
N VAL A 61 -7.13 -4.64 -3.47
CA VAL A 61 -7.73 -3.65 -4.39
C VAL A 61 -8.12 -4.26 -5.75
N GLY A 62 -7.60 -5.44 -6.08
CA GLY A 62 -7.84 -6.11 -7.35
C GLY A 62 -7.48 -5.24 -8.56
N GLU A 63 -8.24 -5.33 -9.64
CA GLU A 63 -7.99 -4.58 -10.87
C GLU A 63 -8.34 -3.09 -10.79
N HIS A 64 -9.02 -2.66 -9.72
CA HIS A 64 -9.49 -1.27 -9.57
C HIS A 64 -8.34 -0.28 -9.36
N THR A 65 -7.25 -0.73 -8.74
CA THR A 65 -6.07 0.08 -8.46
C THR A 65 -4.82 -0.71 -8.78
N LYS A 66 -3.91 -0.13 -9.56
CA LYS A 66 -2.56 -0.70 -9.77
C LYS A 66 -1.63 -0.16 -8.69
N VAL A 67 -1.02 -1.06 -7.93
CA VAL A 67 -0.08 -0.74 -6.85
C VAL A 67 1.34 -0.92 -7.35
N PHE A 68 2.19 0.09 -7.14
CA PHE A 68 3.61 0.06 -7.47
C PHE A 68 4.43 0.46 -6.25
N SER A 69 5.62 -0.14 -6.11
CA SER A 69 6.62 0.20 -5.10
C SER A 69 8.02 0.10 -5.68
#